data_AF-A0A931LE48-F1
#
_entry.id   AF-A0A931LE48-F1
#
_cell.length_a   1.000
_cell.length_b   1.000
_cell.length_c   1.000
_cell.angle_alpha   90.00
_cell.angle_beta   90.00
_cell.angle_gamma   90.00
#
_symmetry.space_group_name_H-M   'P 1'
#
loop_
_entity.id
_entity.type
_entity.pdbx_description
1 polymer ?
#
loop_
_entity_poly.entity_id
_entity_poly.type
_entity_poly.pdbx_seq_one_letter_code
_entity_poly.pdbx_strand_id
1 'polypeptide(L)'
;VGPGSLAGVLAVAVRSVGFVSKLFAEGIEEIDAGQVEAVAATGASRGQMLLYAIVPQVRPVFTGVCIYRWDINVRESTVLGIVGAGGIGFALNEAILGLEWSRVGLILVVVLAVVIVSEAVSAYLRKRVT
;
A
#
# COMPACT_ATOMS: atom_id res chain seq x y z
N VAL A 1 15.51 22.38 12.49
CA VAL A 1 15.41 21.59 11.25
C VAL A 1 14.47 20.43 11.56
N GLY A 2 13.21 20.52 11.13
CA GLY A 2 12.25 19.43 11.36
C GLY A 2 12.73 18.14 10.68
N PRO A 3 12.13 16.97 11.01
CA PRO A 3 12.40 15.75 10.28
C PRO A 3 11.94 16.00 8.83
N GLY A 4 12.87 16.31 7.92
CA GLY A 4 12.53 16.67 6.55
C GLY A 4 11.83 15.55 5.79
N SER A 5 11.50 15.77 4.52
CA SER A 5 10.90 14.77 3.62
C SER A 5 11.53 13.38 3.73
N LEU A 6 12.85 13.30 3.83
CA LEU A 6 13.59 12.06 4.02
C LEU A 6 13.19 11.29 5.29
N ALA A 7 13.03 11.97 6.42
CA ALA A 7 12.65 11.34 7.68
C ALA A 7 11.20 10.82 7.64
N GLY A 8 10.29 11.56 6.99
CA GLY A 8 8.93 11.09 6.72
C GLY A 8 8.91 9.84 5.85
N VAL A 9 9.68 9.83 4.75
CA VAL A 9 9.81 8.68 3.85
C VAL A 9 10.37 7.46 4.58
N LEU A 10 11.42 7.64 5.40
CA LEU A 10 12.01 6.54 6.18
C LEU A 10 11.05 5.98 7.22
N ALA A 11 10.30 6.85 7.92
CA ALA A 11 9.29 6.41 8.89
C ALA A 11 8.20 5.55 8.22
N VAL A 12 7.70 5.99 7.06
CA VAL A 12 6.73 5.22 6.26
C VAL A 12 7.34 3.92 5.74
N ALA A 13 8.58 3.96 5.25
CA ALA A 13 9.25 2.79 4.70
C ALA A 13 9.43 1.69 5.75
N VAL A 14 9.94 2.02 6.93
CA VAL A 14 10.16 1.05 8.02
C VAL A 14 8.84 0.43 8.47
N ARG A 15 7.81 1.27 8.68
CA ARG A 15 6.46 0.80 9.01
C ARG A 15 5.89 -0.09 7.90
N SER A 16 6.16 0.27 6.65
CA SER A 16 5.64 -0.44 5.49
C SER A 16 6.22 -1.83 5.35
N VAL A 17 7.53 -1.96 5.50
CA VAL A 17 8.21 -3.27 5.46
C VAL A 17 7.65 -4.20 6.53
N GLY A 18 7.53 -3.75 7.78
CA GLY A 18 6.98 -4.59 8.86
C GLY A 18 5.55 -5.07 8.58
N PHE A 19 4.69 -4.19 8.07
CA PHE A 19 3.32 -4.53 7.73
C PHE A 19 3.22 -5.52 6.57
N VAL A 20 3.96 -5.27 5.48
CA VAL A 20 3.94 -6.14 4.29
C VAL A 20 4.51 -7.51 4.61
N SER A 21 5.63 -7.57 5.34
CA SER A 21 6.26 -8.83 5.74
C SER A 21 5.33 -9.71 6.56
N LYS A 22 4.58 -9.12 7.50
CA LYS A 22 3.59 -9.86 8.30
C LYS A 22 2.48 -10.47 7.45
N LEU A 23 1.86 -9.68 6.57
CA LEU A 23 0.77 -10.17 5.71
C LEU A 23 1.25 -11.20 4.70
N PHE A 24 2.49 -11.07 4.21
CA PHE A 24 3.09 -12.11 3.37
C PHE A 24 3.34 -13.40 4.14
N ALA A 25 3.82 -13.31 5.38
CA ALA A 25 4.03 -14.48 6.22
C ALA A 25 2.70 -15.21 6.49
N GLU A 26 1.65 -14.47 6.87
CA GLU A 26 0.30 -15.03 7.04
C GLU A 26 -0.21 -15.69 5.74
N GLY A 27 -0.03 -15.03 4.59
CA GLY A 27 -0.42 -15.60 3.29
C GLY A 27 0.40 -16.83 2.86
N ILE A 28 1.63 -16.98 3.35
CA ILE A 28 2.45 -18.19 3.14
C ILE A 28 2.03 -19.30 4.10
N GLU A 29 1.64 -18.98 5.33
CA GLU A 29 1.15 -19.95 6.32
C GLU A 29 -0.22 -20.54 5.92
N GLU A 30 -1.01 -19.82 5.14
CA GLU A 30 -2.34 -20.24 4.68
C GLU A 30 -2.32 -21.07 3.39
N ILE A 31 -1.15 -21.33 2.78
CA ILE A 31 -1.07 -22.12 1.54
C ILE A 31 -1.44 -23.58 1.77
N ASP A 32 -2.02 -24.21 0.76
CA ASP A 32 -2.30 -25.63 0.76
C ASP A 32 -1.01 -26.43 0.56
N ALA A 33 -0.55 -27.08 1.63
CA ALA A 33 0.60 -27.97 1.62
C ALA A 33 0.44 -29.13 0.63
N GLY A 34 -0.79 -29.60 0.39
CA GLY A 34 -1.08 -30.66 -0.57
C GLY A 34 -0.73 -30.28 -2.01
N GLN A 35 -0.93 -29.02 -2.40
CA GLN A 35 -0.49 -28.53 -3.72
C GLN A 35 1.04 -28.51 -3.84
N VAL A 36 1.74 -28.19 -2.76
CA VAL A 36 3.21 -28.20 -2.71
C VAL A 36 3.74 -29.63 -2.81
N GLU A 37 3.14 -30.57 -2.08
CA GLU A 37 3.48 -32.00 -2.12
C GLU A 37 3.20 -32.62 -3.49
N ALA A 38 2.10 -32.24 -4.15
CA ALA A 38 1.77 -32.71 -5.50
C ALA A 38 2.83 -32.29 -6.52
N VAL A 39 3.31 -31.05 -6.47
CA VAL A 39 4.41 -30.57 -7.33
C VAL A 39 5.74 -31.22 -6.96
N ALA A 40 5.99 -31.47 -5.67
CA ALA A 40 7.17 -32.21 -5.23
C ALA A 40 7.20 -33.64 -5.77
N ALA A 41 6.04 -34.32 -5.80
CA ALA A 41 5.88 -35.68 -6.29
C ALA A 41 6.20 -35.85 -7.79
N THR A 42 6.16 -34.77 -8.58
CA THR A 42 6.58 -34.81 -10.00
C THR A 42 8.10 -34.76 -10.17
N GLY A 43 8.89 -34.75 -9.09
CA GLY A 43 10.34 -34.62 -9.13
C GLY A 43 10.83 -33.17 -9.28
N ALA A 44 9.99 -32.19 -8.94
CA ALA A 44 10.33 -30.78 -9.07
C ALA A 44 11.45 -30.34 -8.10
N SER A 45 12.36 -29.50 -8.59
CA SER A 45 13.39 -28.87 -7.76
C SER A 45 12.80 -27.81 -6.82
N ARG A 46 13.56 -27.41 -5.79
CA ARG A 46 13.13 -26.38 -4.82
C ARG A 46 12.69 -25.05 -5.47
N GLY A 47 13.38 -24.62 -6.52
CA GLY A 47 13.00 -23.41 -7.26
C GLY A 47 11.68 -23.56 -8.03
N GLN A 48 11.43 -24.75 -8.59
CA GLN A 48 10.18 -25.05 -9.28
C GLN A 48 9.02 -25.14 -8.30
N MET A 49 9.20 -25.75 -7.12
CA MET A 49 8.18 -25.75 -6.06
C MET A 49 7.82 -24.33 -5.63
N LEU A 50 8.80 -23.45 -5.46
CA LEU A 50 8.54 -22.06 -5.10
C LEU A 50 7.74 -21.34 -6.20
N LEU A 51 8.15 -21.45 -7.46
CA LEU A 51 7.52 -20.74 -8.57
C LEU A 51 6.15 -21.29 -8.98
N TYR A 52 5.94 -22.61 -8.87
CA TYR A 52 4.75 -23.27 -9.40
C TYR A 52 3.77 -23.77 -8.34
N ALA A 53 4.19 -23.95 -7.09
CA ALA A 53 3.29 -24.31 -6.00
C ALA A 53 2.99 -23.14 -5.07
N ILE A 54 4.01 -22.38 -4.63
CA ILE A 54 3.85 -21.36 -3.58
C ILE A 54 3.44 -19.99 -4.17
N VAL A 55 4.21 -19.47 -5.14
CA VAL A 55 3.97 -18.15 -5.73
C VAL A 55 2.54 -17.98 -6.27
N PRO A 56 1.94 -18.95 -6.99
CA PRO A 56 0.56 -18.82 -7.47
C PRO A 56 -0.48 -18.67 -6.36
N GLN A 57 -0.28 -19.33 -5.22
CA GLN A 57 -1.19 -19.27 -4.08
C GLN A 57 -1.09 -17.94 -3.31
N VAL A 58 0.10 -17.36 -3.21
CA VAL A 58 0.34 -16.10 -2.48
C VAL A 58 0.08 -14.85 -3.34
N ARG A 59 0.02 -14.99 -4.67
CA ARG A 59 -0.21 -13.89 -5.64
C ARG A 59 -1.47 -13.05 -5.36
N PRO A 60 -2.64 -13.63 -5.05
CA PRO A 60 -3.84 -12.86 -4.70
C PRO A 60 -3.64 -12.04 -3.43
N VAL A 61 -3.01 -12.63 -2.40
CA VAL A 61 -2.67 -11.93 -1.15
C VAL A 61 -1.75 -10.76 -1.44
N PHE A 62 -0.66 -10.97 -2.19
CA PHE A 62 0.27 -9.90 -2.55
C PHE A 62 -0.42 -8.73 -3.24
N THR A 63 -1.27 -9.03 -4.23
CA THR A 63 -1.98 -8.01 -4.99
C THR A 63 -2.95 -7.23 -4.09
N GLY A 64 -3.66 -7.93 -3.20
CA GLY A 64 -4.52 -7.31 -2.18
C GLY A 64 -3.76 -6.37 -1.26
N VAL A 65 -2.57 -6.78 -0.79
CA VAL A 65 -1.69 -5.96 0.06
C VAL A 65 -1.19 -4.73 -0.69
N CYS A 66 -0.78 -4.85 -1.95
CA CYS A 66 -0.34 -3.72 -2.78
C CYS A 66 -1.45 -2.69 -2.97
N ILE A 67 -2.66 -3.14 -3.29
CA ILE A 67 -3.82 -2.24 -3.45
C ILE A 67 -4.14 -1.53 -2.13
N TYR A 68 -4.15 -2.27 -1.01
CA TYR A 68 -4.39 -1.68 0.30
C TYR A 68 -3.32 -0.65 0.70
N ARG A 69 -2.05 -0.96 0.42
CA ARG A 69 -0.92 -0.05 0.67
C ARG A 69 -1.00 1.21 -0.17
N TRP A 70 -1.38 1.12 -1.44
CA TRP A 70 -1.61 2.29 -2.29
C TRP A 70 -2.60 3.22 -1.61
N ASP A 71 -3.77 2.70 -1.28
CA ASP A 71 -4.87 3.45 -0.71
C ASP A 71 -4.49 4.14 0.62
N ILE A 72 -3.76 3.43 1.49
CA ILE A 72 -3.15 4.03 2.69
C ILE A 72 -2.21 5.17 2.32
N ASN A 73 -1.26 4.93 1.41
CA ASN A 73 -0.24 5.92 1.07
C ASN A 73 -0.86 7.21 0.51
N VAL A 74 -1.97 7.11 -0.26
CA VAL A 74 -2.72 8.27 -0.76
C VAL A 74 -3.27 9.11 0.40
N ARG A 75 -3.94 8.49 1.38
CA ARG A 75 -4.45 9.20 2.56
C ARG A 75 -3.31 9.73 3.44
N GLU A 76 -2.27 8.93 3.65
CA GLU A 76 -1.13 9.26 4.49
C GLU A 76 -0.36 10.48 3.95
N SER A 77 -0.34 10.69 2.63
CA SER A 77 0.28 11.86 1.99
C SER A 77 -0.35 13.21 2.43
N THR A 78 -1.61 13.21 2.84
CA THR A 78 -2.29 14.42 3.34
C THR A 78 -1.87 14.71 4.79
N VAL A 79 -1.73 13.67 5.61
CA VAL A 79 -1.29 13.81 7.01
C VAL A 79 0.20 14.14 7.09
N LEU A 80 1.03 13.41 6.35
CA LEU A 80 2.48 13.59 6.32
C LEU A 80 2.90 14.92 5.68
N GLY A 81 2.10 15.44 4.74
CA GLY A 81 2.37 16.74 4.14
C GLY A 81 2.35 17.89 5.16
N ILE A 82 1.51 17.80 6.20
CA ILE A 82 1.41 18.83 7.26
C ILE A 82 2.64 18.82 8.17
N VAL A 83 3.21 17.64 8.46
CA VAL A 83 4.44 17.50 9.27
C VAL A 83 5.72 17.80 8.49
N GLY A 84 5.62 18.27 7.24
CA GLY A 84 6.77 18.70 6.43
C GLY A 84 7.40 17.60 5.59
N ALA A 85 6.73 16.45 5.43
CA ALA A 85 7.21 15.39 4.55
C ALA A 85 7.03 15.71 3.05
N GLY A 86 6.28 16.77 2.72
CA GLY A 86 5.86 17.13 1.36
C GLY A 86 4.54 16.46 0.94
N GLY A 87 4.00 16.84 -0.21
CA GLY A 87 2.75 16.29 -0.76
C GLY A 87 1.53 17.20 -0.61
N ILE A 88 0.32 16.65 -0.74
CA ILE A 88 -0.93 17.44 -0.76
C ILE A 88 -1.15 18.17 0.58
N GLY A 89 -0.78 17.54 1.69
CA GLY A 89 -0.85 18.16 3.02
C GLY A 89 0.05 19.38 3.19
N PHE A 90 1.14 19.47 2.43
CA PHE A 90 2.03 20.63 2.46
C PHE A 90 1.37 21.85 1.82
N ALA A 91 0.75 21.66 0.65
CA ALA A 91 -0.03 22.71 -0.01
C ALA A 91 -1.24 23.16 0.82
N LEU A 92 -1.88 22.23 1.53
CA LEU A 92 -2.96 22.54 2.47
C LEU A 92 -2.45 23.41 3.63
N ASN A 93 -1.32 23.02 4.24
CA ASN A 93 -0.73 23.77 5.35
C ASN A 93 -0.27 25.16 4.91
N GLU A 94 0.31 25.29 3.72
CA GLU A 94 0.67 26.59 3.11
C GLU A 94 -0.57 27.49 2.95
N ALA A 95 -1.67 26.98 2.40
CA ALA A 95 -2.90 27.74 2.22
C ALA A 95 -3.54 28.16 3.55
N ILE A 96 -3.47 27.32 4.58
CA ILE A 96 -3.94 27.65 5.94
C ILE A 96 -3.08 28.78 6.54
N LEU A 97 -1.76 28.68 6.46
CA LEU A 97 -0.84 29.69 6.97
C LEU A 97 -0.97 31.02 6.21
N GLY A 98 -1.27 30.97 4.92
CA GLY A 98 -1.59 32.15 4.09
C GLY A 98 -3.00 32.72 4.32
N LEU A 99 -3.83 32.10 5.17
CA LEU A 99 -5.23 32.47 5.41
C LEU A 99 -6.09 32.46 4.12
N GLU A 100 -5.69 31.66 3.12
CA GLU A 100 -6.35 31.56 1.82
C GLU A 100 -7.50 30.54 1.87
N TRP A 101 -8.57 30.86 2.59
CA TRP A 101 -9.68 29.92 2.86
C TRP A 101 -10.35 29.35 1.59
N SER A 102 -10.40 30.12 0.49
CA SER A 102 -10.87 29.63 -0.81
C SER A 102 -9.98 28.52 -1.37
N ARG A 103 -8.65 28.65 -1.23
CA ARG A 103 -7.68 27.65 -1.67
C ARG A 103 -7.70 26.42 -0.76
N VAL A 104 -7.89 26.60 0.55
CA VAL A 104 -8.10 25.50 1.51
C VAL A 104 -9.31 24.66 1.10
N GLY A 105 -10.46 25.30 0.83
CA GLY A 105 -11.67 24.61 0.40
C GLY A 105 -11.47 23.80 -0.88
N LEU A 106 -10.79 24.37 -1.88
CA LEU A 106 -10.47 23.67 -3.13
C LEU A 106 -9.59 22.44 -2.89
N ILE A 107 -8.53 22.57 -2.09
CA ILE A 107 -7.61 21.46 -1.78
C ILE A 107 -8.37 20.32 -1.09
N LEU A 108 -9.26 20.63 -0.14
CA LEU A 108 -10.08 19.62 0.54
C LEU A 108 -11.00 18.86 -0.43
N VAL A 109 -11.65 19.56 -1.37
CA VAL A 109 -12.50 18.93 -2.40
C VAL A 109 -11.67 18.02 -3.31
N VAL A 110 -10.48 18.46 -3.71
CA VAL A 110 -9.57 17.64 -4.53
C VAL A 110 -9.11 16.39 -3.77
N VAL A 111 -8.70 16.52 -2.51
CA VAL A 111 -8.32 15.38 -1.67
C VAL A 111 -9.48 14.39 -1.57
N LEU A 112 -10.69 14.86 -1.30
CA LEU A 112 -11.88 14.01 -1.22
C LEU A 112 -12.12 13.26 -2.54
N ALA A 113 -12.04 13.95 -3.69
CA ALA A 113 -12.19 13.33 -5.00
C ALA A 113 -11.12 12.25 -5.25
N VAL A 114 -9.86 12.53 -4.93
CA VAL A 114 -8.74 11.57 -5.06
C VAL A 114 -8.96 10.34 -4.18
N VAL A 115 -9.42 10.52 -2.93
CA VAL A 115 -9.71 9.41 -2.02
C VAL A 115 -10.85 8.55 -2.57
N ILE A 116 -11.96 9.14 -3.00
CA ILE A 116 -13.09 8.40 -3.59
C ILE A 116 -12.65 7.62 -4.83
N VAL A 117 -11.86 8.24 -5.72
CA VAL A 117 -11.34 7.55 -6.91
C VAL A 117 -10.38 6.42 -6.52
N SER A 118 -9.49 6.65 -5.55
CA SER A 118 -8.57 5.63 -5.03
C SER A 118 -9.32 4.42 -4.46
N GLU A 119 -10.35 4.67 -3.67
CA GLU A 119 -11.19 3.60 -3.09
C GLU A 119 -11.95 2.85 -4.17
N ALA A 120 -12.52 3.54 -5.15
CA ALA A 120 -13.24 2.93 -6.27
C ALA A 120 -12.31 2.04 -7.12
N VAL A 121 -11.11 2.54 -7.47
CA VAL A 121 -10.09 1.78 -8.20
C VAL A 121 -9.63 0.58 -7.37
N SER A 122 -9.38 0.77 -6.09
CA SER A 122 -8.98 -0.30 -5.17
C SER A 122 -10.04 -1.39 -5.05
N ALA A 123 -11.31 -1.02 -4.94
CA ALA A 123 -12.44 -1.96 -4.88
C ALA A 123 -12.63 -2.71 -6.20
N TYR A 124 -12.49 -2.01 -7.34
CA TYR A 124 -12.57 -2.62 -8.66
C TYR A 124 -11.44 -3.64 -8.89
N LEU A 125 -10.20 -3.29 -8.55
CA LEU A 125 -9.05 -4.17 -8.70
C LEU A 125 -9.14 -5.41 -7.80
N ARG A 126 -9.62 -5.27 -6.55
CA ARG A 126 -9.83 -6.42 -5.67
C ARG A 126 -10.84 -7.42 -6.25
N LYS A 127 -11.97 -6.93 -6.78
CA LYS A 127 -13.01 -7.78 -7.42
C LYS A 127 -12.54 -8.54 -8.66
N ARG A 128 -11.39 -8.17 -9.25
CA ARG A 128 -10.83 -8.83 -10.44
C ARG A 128 -9.78 -9.87 -10.09
N VAL A 129 -9.24 -9.83 -8.87
CA VAL A 129 -8.11 -10.65 -8.41
C VAL A 129 -8.56 -11.72 -7.42
N THR A 130 -9.62 -11.45 -6.66
CA THR A 130 -10.39 -12.44 -5.88
C THR A 130 -11.54 -12.97 -6.73
#